data_AF-A0A842UKY2-F1
#
_entry.id   AF-A0A842UKY2-F1
#
_cell.length_a   1.000
_cell.length_b   1.000
_cell.length_c   1.000
_cell.angle_alpha   90.00
_cell.angle_beta   90.00
_cell.angle_gamma   90.00
#
_symmetry.space_group_name_H-M   'P 1'
#
loop_
_entity.id
_entity.type
_entity.pdbx_description
1 polymer ?
#
loop_
_entity_poly.entity_id
_entity_poly.type
_entity_poly.pdbx_seq_one_letter_code
_entity_poly.pdbx_strand_id
1 'polypeptide(L)' 'MPKIKPSEWPNKISLKLKEYRRVLKITKKPSSEEFKAIVKASGLGIIIIGFIGFIIHMITQALQLL' A
#
# COMPACT_ATOMS: atom_id res chain seq x y z
N MET A 1 26.25 -7.53 10.51
CA MET A 1 25.35 -6.38 10.78
C MET A 1 26.07 -5.42 11.72
N PRO A 2 26.25 -4.14 11.37
CA PRO A 2 26.97 -3.21 12.24
C PRO A 2 26.22 -3.08 13.58
N LYS A 3 26.92 -3.31 14.70
CA LYS A 3 26.35 -3.18 16.05
C LYS A 3 26.21 -1.69 16.37
N ILE A 4 24.97 -1.22 16.54
CA ILE A 4 24.65 0.20 16.69
C ILE A 4 24.63 0.55 18.18
N LYS A 5 25.40 1.56 18.58
CA LYS A 5 25.34 2.12 19.95
C LYS A 5 24.19 3.14 20.06
N PRO A 6 23.41 3.15 21.16
CA PRO A 6 22.25 4.05 21.33
C PRO A 6 22.55 5.56 21.14
N SER A 7 23.76 6.01 21.48
CA SER A 7 24.17 7.41 21.38
C SER A 7 24.33 7.93 19.93
N GLU A 8 24.48 7.05 18.95
CA GLU A 8 24.69 7.43 17.54
C GLU A 8 23.39 7.52 16.73
N TRP A 9 22.24 7.24 17.35
CA TRP A 9 20.93 7.18 16.69
C TRP A 9 20.51 8.49 16.01
N PRO A 10 20.60 9.68 16.65
CA PRO A 10 20.08 10.91 16.05
C PRO A 10 20.75 11.26 14.73
N ASN A 11 22.07 11.11 14.69
CA ASN A 11 22.88 11.42 13.50
C ASN A 11 22.70 10.36 12.40
N LYS A 12 22.54 9.09 12.75
CA LYS A 12 22.30 8.03 11.74
C LYS A 12 20.88 8.11 11.15
N ILE A 13 19.86 8.46 11.93
CA ILE A 13 18.48 8.63 11.44
C ILE A 13 18.42 9.81 10.45
N SER A 14 19.04 10.94 10.77
CA SER A 14 19.06 12.10 9.85
C SER A 14 19.76 11.77 8.53
N LEU A 15 20.85 10.99 8.57
CA LEU A 15 21.53 10.48 7.38
C LEU A 15 20.64 9.53 6.57
N LYS A 16 19.96 8.58 7.22
CA LYS A 16 19.03 7.64 6.56
C LYS A 16 17.84 8.34 5.91
N LEU A 17 17.26 9.33 6.59
CA LEU A 17 16.18 10.15 6.02
C LEU A 17 16.66 10.93 4.78
N LYS A 18 17.90 11.42 4.80
CA LYS A 18 18.51 12.09 3.63
C LYS A 18 18.72 11.11 2.46
N GLU A 19 19.13 9.87 2.75
CA GLU A 19 19.20 8.79 1.75
C GLU A 19 17.82 8.49 1.16
N TYR A 20 16.79 8.27 1.99
CA TYR A 20 15.42 8.01 1.52
C TYR A 20 14.85 9.15 0.67
N ARG A 21 15.10 10.41 1.06
CA ARG A 21 14.69 11.58 0.27
C ARG A 21 15.35 11.60 -1.11
N ARG A 22 16.60 11.14 -1.23
CA ARG A 22 17.27 11.03 -2.53
C ARG A 22 16.63 9.94 -3.39
N VAL A 23 16.30 8.79 -2.81
CA VAL A 23 15.59 7.70 -3.52
C VAL A 23 14.25 8.20 -4.06
N LEU A 24 13.44 8.85 -3.23
CA LEU A 24 12.14 9.41 -3.63
C LEU A 24 12.23 10.49 -4.71
N LYS A 25 13.38 11.19 -4.82
CA LYS A 25 13.63 12.15 -5.91
C LYS A 25 14.05 11.49 -7.22
N ILE A 26 14.69 10.32 -7.15
CA ILE A 26 15.15 9.56 -8.33
C ILE A 26 13.99 8.77 -8.95
N THR A 27 13.04 8.32 -8.13
CA THR A 27 11.87 7.59 -8.63
C THR A 27 11.02 8.47 -9.54
N LYS A 28 10.64 7.93 -10.70
CA LYS A 28 9.75 8.59 -11.66
C LYS A 28 8.35 8.75 -11.06
N LYS A 29 7.85 9.99 -11.00
CA LYS A 29 6.45 10.25 -10.67
C LYS A 29 5.57 9.72 -11.82
N PRO A 30 4.52 8.92 -11.54
CA PRO A 30 3.66 8.39 -12.58
C PRO A 30 2.95 9.51 -13.33
N SER A 31 2.70 9.30 -14.62
CA SER A 31 1.85 10.19 -15.41
C SER A 31 0.39 10.03 -15.00
N SER A 32 -0.45 11.03 -15.28
CA SER A 32 -1.89 10.94 -15.02
C SER A 32 -2.56 9.79 -15.77
N GLU A 33 -2.01 9.37 -16.91
CA GLU A 33 -2.52 8.25 -17.70
C GLU A 33 -2.16 6.90 -17.08
N GLU A 34 -0.89 6.72 -16.71
CA GLU A 34 -0.40 5.52 -16.00
C GLU A 34 -1.17 5.32 -14.69
N PHE A 35 -1.35 6.39 -13.92
CA PHE A 35 -2.10 6.35 -12.67
C PHE A 35 -3.56 5.94 -12.90
N LYS A 36 -4.24 6.54 -13.89
CA LYS A 36 -5.63 6.19 -14.21
C LYS A 36 -5.78 4.75 -14.67
N ALA A 37 -4.82 4.22 -15.44
CA ALA A 37 -4.84 2.83 -15.87
C ALA A 37 -4.75 1.87 -14.67
N ILE A 38 -3.80 2.11 -13.76
CA ILE A 38 -3.62 1.30 -12.54
C ILE A 38 -4.85 1.38 -11.64
N VAL A 39 -5.41 2.58 -11.45
CA VAL A 39 -6.61 2.78 -10.62
C VAL A 39 -7.82 2.06 -11.20
N LYS A 40 -8.02 2.11 -12.53
CA LYS A 40 -9.13 1.39 -13.18
C LYS A 40 -9.00 -0.12 -13.01
N ALA A 41 -7.81 -0.67 -13.26
CA ALA A 41 -7.57 -2.10 -13.13
C ALA A 41 -7.72 -2.58 -11.67
N SER A 42 -7.10 -1.86 -10.73
CA SER A 42 -7.18 -2.18 -9.29
C SER A 42 -8.60 -2.01 -8.75
N GLY A 43 -9.29 -0.95 -9.16
CA GLY A 43 -10.68 -0.68 -8.77
C GLY A 43 -11.63 -1.78 -9.22
N LEU A 44 -11.49 -2.27 -10.46
CA LEU A 44 -12.24 -3.43 -10.94
C LEU A 44 -11.98 -4.68 -10.10
N GLY A 45 -10.72 -4.96 -9.76
CA GLY A 45 -10.36 -6.08 -8.89
C GLY A 45 -10.99 -6.00 -7.50
N ILE A 46 -10.96 -4.82 -6.87
CA ILE A 46 -11.56 -4.58 -5.55
C ILE A 46 -13.07 -4.80 -5.60
N ILE A 47 -13.75 -4.31 -6.65
CA ILE A 47 -15.20 -4.48 -6.80
C ILE A 47 -15.55 -5.96 -6.94
N ILE A 48 -14.83 -6.72 -7.76
CA ILE A 48 -15.11 -8.15 -7.96
C ILE A 48 -14.93 -8.93 -6.65
N ILE A 49 -13.80 -8.73 -5.97
CA ILE A 49 -13.49 -9.43 -4.71
C ILE A 49 -14.50 -9.02 -3.62
N GLY A 50 -14.79 -7.72 -3.52
CA GLY A 50 -15.79 -7.20 -2.58
C GLY A 50 -17.19 -7.73 -2.85
N PHE A 51 -17.58 -7.87 -4.12
CA PHE A 51 -18.87 -8.41 -4.51
C PHE A 51 -18.99 -9.91 -4.18
N ILE A 52 -17.93 -10.70 -4.43
CA ILE A 52 -17.91 -12.12 -4.05
C ILE A 52 -18.06 -12.27 -2.53
N GLY A 53 -17.29 -11.49 -1.76
CA GLY A 53 -17.42 -11.48 -0.30
C GLY A 53 -18.82 -11.05 0.17
N PHE A 54 -19.41 -10.05 -0.49
CA PHE A 54 -20.76 -9.59 -0.22
C PHE A 54 -21.82 -10.67 -0.49
N ILE A 55 -21.72 -11.40 -1.60
CA ILE A 55 -22.64 -12.50 -1.91
C ILE A 55 -22.55 -13.62 -0.86
N ILE A 56 -21.34 -14.02 -0.47
CA ILE A 56 -21.14 -15.04 0.58
C ILE A 56 -21.78 -14.58 1.90
N HIS A 57 -21.55 -13.32 2.28
CA HIS A 57 -22.13 -12.75 3.49
C HIS A 57 -23.67 -12.71 3.43
N MET A 58 -24.23 -12.29 2.29
CA MET A 58 -25.67 -12.26 2.07
C MET A 58 -26.32 -13.65 2.21
N ILE A 59 -25.72 -14.67 1.59
CA ILE A 59 -26.22 -16.05 1.69
C ILE A 59 -26.13 -16.56 3.12
N THR A 60 -25.02 -16.28 3.81
CA THR A 60 -24.82 -16.68 5.20
C THR A 60 -25.84 -16.02 6.12
N GLN A 61 -26.09 -14.72 5.93
CA GLN A 61 -27.09 -13.97 6.69
C GLN A 61 -28.51 -14.45 6.41
N ALA A 62 -28.84 -14.74 5.15
CA ALA A 62 -30.14 -15.30 4.78
C ALA A 62 -30.36 -16.69 5.39
N LEU A 63 -29.32 -17.55 5.40
CA LEU A 63 -29.39 -18.88 6.02
C LEU A 63 -29.50 -18.81 7.54
N GLN A 64 -28.83 -17.85 8.19
CA GLN A 64 -28.90 -17.67 9.64
C GLN A 64 -30.27 -17.12 10.11
N LEU A 65 -30.97 -16.39 9.24
CA LEU A 65 -32.31 -15.85 9.51
C LEU A 65 -33.44 -16.88 9.31
N LEU A 66 -33.16 -17.99 8.61
CA LEU A 66 -34.09 -19.05 8.26
C LEU A 66 -34.04 -20.17 9.31
#